data_AF-A0A8J4FB44-F1
#
_entry.id   AF-A0A8J4FB44-F1
#
_cell.length_a   1.000
_cell.length_b   1.000
_cell.length_c   1.000
_cell.angle_alpha   90.00
_cell.angle_beta   90.00
_cell.angle_gamma   90.00
#
_symmetry.space_group_name_H-M   'P 1'
#
loop_
_entity.id
_entity.type
_entity.pdbx_description
1 polymer ?
#
loop_
_entity_poly.entity_id
_entity_poly.type
_entity_poly.pdbx_seq_one_letter_code
_entity_poly.pdbx_strand_id
1 'polypeptide(L)'
;MAFGVHVTVRGCSPSVPMWMRVAALLLLGAMPDCIKASCEQYNKETYFNPIDGRNYTLYGSSYVTGGCVRNFTIAKDTCEKDGLELAPQAEPESRFSLRKLCSVGRRVTCWLDGVPPGEPTTQCYLMSQEGDIYAQGCEQLVRFVCRNKKITKPPLDDTLSLSTNGYDYVLYTRDATMLKSHSGAAQFCQNLGSGWDLVPYWESSSNAWAVMMELCAANGYTCWCKRDPAVDVYRCPLIGQDGTLQMQGCDQDVRFVCRRAWDE
;
A
#
# COMPACT_ATOMS: atom_id res chain seq x y z
N MET A 1 -46.43 27.65 -11.34
CA MET A 1 -44.98 27.87 -11.10
C MET A 1 -44.71 27.56 -9.63
N ALA A 2 -43.69 26.72 -9.41
CA ALA A 2 -43.16 26.12 -8.18
C ALA A 2 -43.68 26.58 -6.79
N PHE A 3 -44.25 25.63 -6.04
CA PHE A 3 -44.26 25.66 -4.57
C PHE A 3 -42.96 25.04 -4.05
N GLY A 4 -42.11 25.83 -3.41
CA GLY A 4 -40.92 25.36 -2.72
C GLY A 4 -41.29 24.80 -1.35
N VAL A 5 -41.04 23.51 -1.12
CA VAL A 5 -41.17 22.89 0.20
C VAL A 5 -39.84 23.07 0.93
N HIS A 6 -39.84 23.91 1.96
CA HIS A 6 -38.75 23.99 2.93
C HIS A 6 -38.87 22.79 3.88
N VAL A 7 -37.93 21.84 3.79
CA VAL A 7 -37.79 20.75 4.77
C VAL A 7 -36.79 21.21 5.84
N THR A 8 -37.31 21.51 7.03
CA THR A 8 -36.52 21.73 8.23
C THR A 8 -35.99 20.40 8.74
N VAL A 9 -34.67 20.21 8.69
CA VAL A 9 -33.99 19.05 9.30
C VAL A 9 -34.06 19.21 10.82
N ARG A 10 -34.86 18.39 11.49
CA ARG A 10 -34.86 18.30 12.96
C ARG A 10 -33.54 17.68 13.42
N GLY A 11 -32.76 18.45 14.16
CA GLY A 11 -31.55 17.99 14.84
C GLY A 11 -31.85 16.92 15.89
N CYS A 12 -31.00 15.90 15.96
CA CYS A 12 -31.00 14.90 17.02
C CYS A 12 -30.58 15.55 18.35
N SER A 13 -31.50 15.64 19.31
CA SER A 13 -31.22 16.04 20.69
C SER A 13 -30.69 14.84 21.49
N PRO A 14 -29.62 14.95 22.29
CA PRO A 14 -29.12 13.86 23.11
C PRO A 14 -29.76 13.92 24.49
N SER A 15 -30.93 13.32 24.67
CA SER A 15 -31.51 13.16 26.01
C SER A 15 -32.63 12.12 26.05
N VAL A 16 -32.28 10.84 26.14
CA VAL A 16 -33.17 9.84 26.75
C VAL A 16 -32.34 8.92 27.66
N PRO A 17 -32.68 8.75 28.95
CA PRO A 17 -31.88 7.97 29.89
C PRO A 17 -32.07 6.46 29.75
N MET A 18 -31.06 5.72 30.22
CA MET A 18 -30.71 4.31 29.97
C MET A 18 -31.76 3.23 30.37
N TRP A 19 -32.90 3.56 30.96
CA TRP A 19 -33.82 2.59 31.57
C TRP A 19 -35.01 2.15 30.71
N MET A 20 -35.15 2.66 29.47
CA MET A 20 -36.20 2.23 28.51
C MET A 20 -35.64 1.39 27.34
N ARG A 21 -34.84 0.35 27.60
CA ARG A 21 -34.34 -0.57 26.55
C ARG A 21 -34.75 -2.03 26.73
N VAL A 22 -35.90 -2.30 27.36
CA VAL A 22 -36.46 -3.66 27.40
C VAL A 22 -37.94 -3.62 27.04
N ALA A 23 -38.22 -3.59 25.73
CA ALA A 23 -39.42 -4.16 25.11
C ALA A 23 -39.47 -3.73 23.63
N ALA A 24 -39.12 -4.64 22.74
CA ALA A 24 -39.65 -4.82 21.37
C ALA A 24 -38.60 -5.53 20.51
N LEU A 25 -38.41 -6.83 20.77
CA LEU A 25 -38.01 -7.76 19.73
C LEU A 25 -39.28 -8.18 18.98
N LEU A 26 -39.15 -8.39 17.67
CA LEU A 26 -40.12 -8.95 16.72
C LEU A 26 -41.03 -7.91 16.05
N LEU A 27 -40.56 -7.36 14.93
CA LEU A 27 -41.27 -7.22 13.65
C LEU A 27 -40.28 -6.65 12.60
N LEU A 28 -40.03 -7.43 11.54
CA LEU A 28 -39.53 -7.01 10.21
C LEU A 28 -38.34 -6.02 10.15
N GLY A 29 -37.12 -6.58 9.99
CA GLY A 29 -36.31 -6.32 8.79
C GLY A 29 -35.86 -4.90 8.41
N ALA A 30 -35.82 -3.93 9.31
CA ALA A 30 -35.18 -2.64 9.04
C ALA A 30 -34.28 -2.23 10.20
N MET A 31 -32.97 -2.42 10.05
CA MET A 31 -32.01 -1.70 10.88
C MET A 31 -32.25 -0.20 10.66
N PRO A 32 -32.32 0.63 11.71
CA PRO A 32 -32.57 2.06 11.55
C PRO A 32 -31.49 2.68 10.65
N ASP A 33 -31.91 3.54 9.72
CA ASP A 33 -31.07 4.20 8.70
C ASP A 33 -29.87 5.00 9.24
N CYS A 34 -29.70 5.07 10.56
CA CYS A 34 -28.51 5.62 11.22
C CYS A 34 -27.25 4.74 11.11
N ILE A 35 -27.34 3.50 10.59
CA ILE A 35 -26.15 2.64 10.30
C ILE A 35 -25.63 2.83 8.86
N LYS A 36 -26.27 3.69 8.05
CA LYS A 36 -25.70 4.18 6.77
C LYS A 36 -24.97 5.51 6.96
N ALA A 37 -24.17 5.65 8.02
CA ALA A 37 -23.18 6.72 8.04
C ALA A 37 -22.24 6.48 6.85
N SER A 38 -22.21 7.42 5.88
CA SER A 38 -21.32 7.29 4.73
C SER A 38 -19.88 7.27 5.24
N CYS A 39 -19.13 6.22 4.93
CA CYS A 39 -17.70 6.17 5.22
C CYS A 39 -16.92 6.82 4.09
N GLU A 40 -17.37 8.00 3.67
CA GLU A 40 -16.69 8.79 2.65
C GLU A 40 -15.27 9.16 3.10
N GLN A 41 -15.00 9.13 4.41
CA GLN A 41 -13.66 9.31 4.94
C GLN A 41 -13.38 8.31 6.07
N TYR A 42 -12.58 7.28 5.78
CA TYR A 42 -12.02 6.44 6.84
C TYR A 42 -11.02 7.26 7.65
N ASN A 43 -11.11 7.17 8.97
CA ASN A 43 -9.97 7.47 9.83
C ASN A 43 -8.95 6.36 9.61
N LYS A 44 -7.79 6.72 9.06
CA LYS A 44 -6.71 5.80 8.70
C LYS A 44 -5.55 5.98 9.66
N GLU A 45 -4.85 4.90 9.95
CA GLU A 45 -3.57 4.93 10.64
C GLU A 45 -2.60 3.99 9.94
N THR A 46 -1.41 4.48 9.63
CA THR A 46 -0.42 3.74 8.86
C THR A 46 0.80 3.39 9.74
N TYR A 47 1.27 2.15 9.60
CA TYR A 47 2.49 1.63 10.18
C TYR A 47 3.39 1.09 9.07
N PHE A 48 4.61 1.60 8.99
CA PHE A 48 5.66 1.04 8.13
C PHE A 48 6.36 -0.12 8.86
N ASN A 49 6.35 -1.30 8.23
CA ASN A 49 7.11 -2.44 8.72
C ASN A 49 8.47 -2.51 8.01
N PRO A 50 9.59 -2.27 8.72
CA PRO A 50 10.92 -2.26 8.10
C PRO A 50 11.38 -3.66 7.67
N ILE A 51 10.75 -4.74 8.16
CA ILE A 51 11.17 -6.11 7.85
C ILE A 51 10.72 -6.51 6.43
N ASP A 52 9.49 -6.19 6.04
CA ASP A 52 8.96 -6.48 4.71
C ASP A 52 8.93 -5.25 3.78
N GLY A 53 9.26 -4.07 4.31
CA GLY A 53 9.34 -2.82 3.57
C GLY A 53 7.97 -2.28 3.14
N ARG A 54 6.88 -2.65 3.83
CA ARG A 54 5.52 -2.26 3.43
C ARG A 54 4.83 -1.38 4.45
N ASN A 55 3.92 -0.56 3.93
CA ASN A 55 2.97 0.20 4.74
C ASN A 55 1.71 -0.63 4.97
N TYR A 56 1.31 -0.73 6.24
CA TYR A 56 0.07 -1.33 6.70
C TYR A 56 -0.83 -0.21 7.21
N THR A 57 -2.06 -0.12 6.74
CA THR A 57 -2.99 0.94 7.11
C THR A 57 -4.25 0.34 7.71
N LEU A 58 -4.54 0.68 8.97
CA LEU A 58 -5.79 0.35 9.65
C LEU A 58 -6.89 1.33 9.24
N TYR A 59 -8.00 0.78 8.75
CA TYR A 59 -9.19 1.53 8.36
C TYR A 59 -10.23 1.53 9.48
N GLY A 60 -10.68 2.73 9.87
CA GLY A 60 -11.69 2.91 10.91
C GLY A 60 -11.13 3.13 12.32
N SER A 61 -9.94 3.71 12.47
CA SER A 61 -9.19 3.85 13.74
C SER A 61 -9.83 4.73 14.83
N SER A 62 -10.91 5.47 14.54
CA SER A 62 -11.56 6.36 15.52
C SER A 62 -12.52 5.62 16.45
N TYR A 63 -12.43 5.95 17.75
CA TYR A 63 -13.31 5.44 18.81
C TYR A 63 -14.57 6.29 19.02
N VAL A 64 -14.56 7.55 18.58
CA VAL A 64 -15.58 8.55 18.97
C VAL A 64 -16.89 8.41 18.17
N THR A 65 -16.83 7.89 16.95
CA THR A 65 -17.98 7.75 16.04
C THR A 65 -18.31 6.30 15.66
N GLY A 66 -17.84 5.32 16.44
CA GLY A 66 -18.06 3.89 16.17
C GLY A 66 -17.13 3.30 15.11
N GLY A 67 -16.36 4.12 14.39
CA GLY A 67 -15.41 3.69 13.36
C GLY A 67 -16.12 3.11 12.13
N CYS A 68 -15.54 3.32 10.95
CA CYS A 68 -16.04 2.75 9.72
C CYS A 68 -15.70 1.26 9.64
N VAL A 69 -16.60 0.44 10.18
CA VAL A 69 -16.53 -1.03 10.13
C VAL A 69 -17.18 -1.56 8.86
N ARG A 70 -16.65 -2.67 8.32
CA ARG A 70 -17.09 -3.29 7.06
C ARG A 70 -17.11 -4.80 7.18
N ASN A 71 -17.94 -5.44 6.35
CA ASN A 71 -17.84 -6.88 6.12
C ASN A 71 -16.58 -7.19 5.31
N PHE A 72 -16.22 -8.47 5.26
CA PHE A 72 -14.97 -8.90 4.65
C PHE A 72 -14.87 -8.52 3.17
N THR A 73 -15.94 -8.74 2.41
CA THR A 73 -15.97 -8.45 0.97
C THR A 73 -15.75 -6.96 0.69
N ILE A 74 -16.46 -6.06 1.39
CA ILE A 74 -16.27 -4.62 1.18
C ILE A 74 -14.89 -4.17 1.66
N ALA A 75 -14.35 -4.75 2.74
CA ALA A 75 -12.99 -4.46 3.20
C ALA A 75 -11.95 -4.83 2.13
N LYS A 76 -12.05 -6.03 1.55
CA LYS A 76 -11.17 -6.50 0.48
C LYS A 76 -11.27 -5.63 -0.77
N ASP A 77 -12.49 -5.35 -1.24
CA ASP A 77 -12.73 -4.46 -2.38
C ASP A 77 -12.18 -3.05 -2.14
N THR A 78 -12.25 -2.54 -0.90
CA THR A 78 -11.71 -1.22 -0.55
C THR A 78 -10.19 -1.22 -0.71
N CYS A 79 -9.49 -2.25 -0.22
CA CYS A 79 -8.05 -2.35 -0.42
C CYS A 79 -7.71 -2.47 -1.92
N GLU A 80 -8.42 -3.30 -2.67
CA GLU A 80 -8.14 -3.56 -4.09
C GLU A 80 -8.37 -2.33 -4.98
N LYS A 81 -9.41 -1.54 -4.72
CA LYS A 81 -9.68 -0.27 -5.44
C LYS A 81 -8.54 0.74 -5.34
N ASP A 82 -7.84 0.74 -4.21
CA ASP A 82 -6.69 1.61 -3.95
C ASP A 82 -5.36 0.98 -4.42
N GLY A 83 -5.39 -0.14 -5.16
CA GLY A 83 -4.20 -0.87 -5.60
C GLY A 83 -3.46 -1.63 -4.49
N LEU A 84 -4.08 -1.76 -3.32
CA LEU A 84 -3.56 -2.44 -2.14
C LEU A 84 -4.08 -3.89 -2.07
N GLU A 85 -3.70 -4.60 -1.02
CA GLU A 85 -4.28 -5.89 -0.66
C GLU A 85 -4.71 -5.89 0.82
N LEU A 86 -5.70 -6.70 1.16
CA LEU A 86 -6.00 -6.96 2.57
C LEU A 86 -4.80 -7.70 3.18
N ALA A 87 -4.36 -7.29 4.37
CA ALA A 87 -3.15 -7.84 4.96
C ALA A 87 -3.31 -9.34 5.29
N PRO A 88 -2.48 -10.24 4.73
CA PRO A 88 -2.65 -11.67 4.89
C PRO A 88 -2.16 -12.15 6.24
N GLN A 89 -2.88 -13.10 6.81
CA GLN A 89 -2.50 -13.71 8.09
C GLN A 89 -1.40 -14.77 7.95
N ALA A 90 -1.20 -15.34 6.76
CA ALA A 90 -0.23 -16.41 6.57
C ALA A 90 1.24 -15.95 6.63
N GLU A 91 1.52 -14.66 6.39
CA GLU A 91 2.88 -14.10 6.38
C GLU A 91 3.32 -13.66 7.79
N PRO A 92 4.46 -14.13 8.33
CA PRO A 92 4.94 -13.76 9.66
C PRO A 92 5.06 -12.25 9.90
N GLU A 93 5.62 -11.52 8.94
CA GLU A 93 5.86 -10.07 8.98
C GLU A 93 4.52 -9.29 8.97
N SER A 94 3.57 -9.79 8.18
CA SER A 94 2.21 -9.29 8.16
C SER A 94 1.51 -9.50 9.49
N ARG A 95 1.61 -10.69 10.10
CA ARG A 95 1.02 -10.96 11.44
C ARG A 95 1.57 -10.04 12.51
N PHE A 96 2.86 -9.73 12.47
CA PHE A 96 3.46 -8.78 13.41
C PHE A 96 2.82 -7.39 13.28
N SER A 97 2.69 -6.91 12.04
CA SER A 97 2.07 -5.60 11.73
C SER A 97 0.58 -5.57 12.11
N LEU A 98 -0.14 -6.65 11.82
CA LEU A 98 -1.53 -6.86 12.22
C LEU A 98 -1.70 -6.83 13.74
N ARG A 99 -0.84 -7.53 14.50
CA ARG A 99 -0.88 -7.48 15.97
C ARG A 99 -0.62 -6.08 16.50
N LYS A 100 0.32 -5.36 15.89
CA LYS A 100 0.64 -3.97 16.27
C LYS A 100 -0.55 -3.04 16.06
N LEU A 101 -1.20 -3.11 14.89
CA LEU A 101 -2.31 -2.21 14.54
C LEU A 101 -3.63 -2.61 15.19
N CYS A 102 -3.97 -3.89 15.17
CA CYS A 102 -5.29 -4.37 15.61
C CYS A 102 -5.31 -4.65 17.11
N SER A 103 -4.29 -5.28 17.68
CA SER A 103 -4.31 -5.65 19.10
C SER A 103 -3.55 -4.68 19.99
N VAL A 104 -2.22 -4.66 19.94
CA VAL A 104 -1.40 -3.96 20.92
C VAL A 104 -1.60 -2.44 20.85
N GLY A 105 -1.66 -1.88 19.65
CA GLY A 105 -1.80 -0.44 19.46
C GLY A 105 -3.22 0.07 19.71
N ARG A 106 -4.24 -0.65 19.25
CA ARG A 106 -5.62 -0.15 19.22
C ARG A 106 -6.66 -1.03 19.91
N ARG A 107 -6.37 -2.28 20.25
CA ARG A 107 -7.34 -3.20 20.86
C ARG A 107 -8.69 -3.18 20.12
N VAL A 108 -8.63 -3.43 18.82
CA VAL A 108 -9.77 -3.55 17.92
C VAL A 108 -9.72 -4.88 17.16
N THR A 109 -10.89 -5.38 16.80
CA THR A 109 -11.02 -6.53 15.91
C THR A 109 -10.87 -6.10 14.45
N CYS A 110 -10.10 -6.86 13.65
CA CYS A 110 -9.82 -6.57 12.26
C CYS A 110 -9.94 -7.77 11.33
N TRP A 111 -10.45 -7.57 10.11
CA TRP A 111 -10.33 -8.55 9.02
C TRP A 111 -8.89 -8.74 8.53
N LEU A 112 -8.55 -9.98 8.17
CA LEU A 112 -7.26 -10.43 7.63
C LEU A 112 -7.48 -11.26 6.36
N ASP A 113 -6.57 -11.19 5.39
CA ASP A 113 -6.68 -12.03 4.19
C ASP A 113 -6.21 -13.48 4.42
N GLY A 114 -6.76 -14.39 3.62
CA GLY A 114 -6.51 -15.83 3.66
C GLY A 114 -7.80 -16.65 3.66
N VAL A 115 -7.66 -17.98 3.52
CA VAL A 115 -8.78 -18.92 3.48
C VAL A 115 -8.73 -19.84 4.70
N PRO A 116 -9.73 -19.81 5.59
CA PRO A 116 -9.82 -20.76 6.69
C PRO A 116 -9.88 -22.22 6.24
N PRO A 117 -9.23 -23.15 6.96
CA PRO A 117 -9.29 -24.58 6.63
C PRO A 117 -10.67 -25.16 6.98
N GLY A 118 -11.26 -25.92 6.04
CA GLY A 118 -12.56 -26.56 6.19
C GLY A 118 -13.72 -25.71 5.65
N GLU A 119 -14.58 -26.32 4.83
CA GLU A 119 -15.74 -25.65 4.21
C GLU A 119 -16.87 -25.39 5.23
N PRO A 120 -17.65 -24.28 5.09
CA PRO A 120 -17.90 -23.54 3.84
C PRO A 120 -17.18 -22.18 3.72
N THR A 121 -17.16 -21.66 2.48
CA THR A 121 -16.70 -20.33 2.01
C THR A 121 -17.29 -19.10 2.75
N THR A 122 -18.07 -19.31 3.80
CA THR A 122 -18.77 -18.28 4.57
C THR A 122 -17.97 -17.78 5.78
N GLN A 123 -16.79 -18.37 6.04
CA GLN A 123 -15.90 -17.93 7.12
C GLN A 123 -14.68 -17.19 6.59
N CYS A 124 -14.32 -16.12 7.30
CA CYS A 124 -13.21 -15.23 7.00
C CYS A 124 -12.33 -15.06 8.24
N TYR A 125 -11.03 -14.82 8.03
CA TYR A 125 -10.10 -14.62 9.13
C TYR A 125 -10.23 -13.23 9.73
N LEU A 126 -10.37 -13.16 11.05
CA LEU A 126 -10.20 -11.92 11.81
C LEU A 126 -9.16 -12.09 12.92
N MET A 127 -8.53 -10.98 13.30
CA MET A 127 -7.75 -10.86 14.53
C MET A 127 -8.60 -10.16 15.58
N SER A 128 -8.70 -10.77 16.77
CA SER A 128 -9.31 -10.15 17.94
C SER A 128 -8.47 -9.00 18.50
N GLN A 129 -9.08 -8.19 19.37
CA GLN A 129 -8.37 -7.13 20.09
C GLN A 129 -7.27 -7.70 21.02
N GLU A 130 -7.33 -8.98 21.40
CA GLU A 130 -6.31 -9.70 22.17
C GLU A 130 -5.14 -10.22 21.30
N GLY A 131 -5.28 -10.19 19.97
CA GLY A 131 -4.22 -10.59 19.03
C GLY A 131 -4.27 -12.05 18.59
N ASP A 132 -5.36 -12.74 18.90
CA ASP A 132 -5.68 -14.10 18.47
C ASP A 132 -6.45 -14.09 17.14
N ILE A 133 -6.20 -15.10 16.30
CA ILE A 133 -6.80 -15.22 14.97
C ILE A 133 -7.92 -16.26 14.99
N TYR A 134 -9.09 -15.89 14.48
CA TYR A 134 -10.27 -16.75 14.41
C TYR A 134 -10.86 -16.77 13.01
N ALA A 135 -11.53 -17.87 12.67
CA ALA A 135 -12.44 -17.94 11.54
C ALA A 135 -13.85 -17.56 12.01
N GLN A 136 -14.47 -16.59 11.36
CA GLN A 136 -15.77 -16.02 11.75
C GLN A 136 -16.61 -15.73 10.50
N GLY A 137 -17.93 -15.60 10.66
CA GLY A 137 -18.81 -15.29 9.53
C GLY A 137 -18.41 -13.99 8.83
N CYS A 138 -18.23 -14.02 7.51
CA CYS A 138 -17.70 -12.89 6.72
C CYS A 138 -18.55 -11.61 6.77
N GLU A 139 -19.83 -11.71 7.18
CA GLU A 139 -20.77 -10.59 7.29
C GLU A 139 -20.60 -9.71 8.53
N GLN A 140 -19.71 -10.09 9.46
CA GLN A 140 -19.45 -9.25 10.63
C GLN A 140 -18.87 -7.89 10.23
N LEU A 141 -19.31 -6.83 10.91
CA LEU A 141 -18.80 -5.49 10.67
C LEU A 141 -17.64 -5.22 11.63
N VAL A 142 -16.41 -5.31 11.12
CA VAL A 142 -15.20 -4.99 11.89
C VAL A 142 -14.28 -4.06 11.09
N ARG A 143 -13.18 -3.62 11.71
CA ARG A 143 -12.15 -2.83 11.04
C ARG A 143 -11.33 -3.73 10.12
N PHE A 144 -10.42 -3.17 9.34
CA PHE A 144 -9.58 -3.97 8.46
C PHE A 144 -8.25 -3.27 8.20
N VAL A 145 -7.24 -4.04 7.84
CA VAL A 145 -5.91 -3.54 7.52
C VAL A 145 -5.60 -3.82 6.07
N CYS A 146 -5.44 -2.76 5.28
CA CYS A 146 -4.86 -2.88 3.94
C CYS A 146 -3.34 -2.73 4.04
N ARG A 147 -2.61 -3.33 3.12
CA ARG A 147 -1.18 -3.08 2.93
C ARG A 147 -0.84 -2.92 1.46
N ASN A 148 0.28 -2.26 1.17
CA ASN A 148 0.81 -2.28 -0.18
C ASN A 148 1.09 -3.73 -0.60
N LYS A 149 0.68 -4.08 -1.83
CA LYS A 149 1.03 -5.36 -2.42
C LYS A 149 2.54 -5.52 -2.40
N LYS A 150 3.00 -6.77 -2.35
CA LYS A 150 4.44 -7.03 -2.37
C LYS A 150 4.80 -6.51 -3.73
N ILE A 151 5.63 -5.47 -3.78
CA ILE A 151 6.46 -5.31 -4.96
C ILE A 151 7.15 -6.64 -4.99
N THR A 152 6.75 -7.47 -5.94
CA THR A 152 7.27 -8.79 -6.10
C THR A 152 8.71 -8.52 -6.46
N LYS A 153 9.55 -8.45 -5.42
CA LYS A 153 10.98 -8.20 -5.50
C LYS A 153 11.39 -9.21 -6.57
N PRO A 154 11.98 -8.80 -7.70
CA PRO A 154 12.58 -9.78 -8.56
C PRO A 154 13.44 -10.66 -7.66
N PRO A 155 13.44 -11.99 -7.88
CA PRO A 155 14.18 -12.92 -7.03
C PRO A 155 15.54 -12.32 -6.68
N LEU A 156 15.98 -12.49 -5.43
CA LEU A 156 17.19 -11.87 -4.90
C LEU A 156 18.45 -12.15 -5.76
N ASP A 157 18.37 -13.12 -6.68
CA ASP A 157 19.40 -13.49 -7.67
C ASP A 157 19.45 -12.59 -8.94
N ASP A 158 18.40 -11.80 -9.22
CA ASP A 158 18.27 -10.98 -10.45
C ASP A 158 18.50 -9.48 -10.25
N THR A 159 18.82 -9.07 -9.02
CA THR A 159 19.04 -7.66 -8.66
C THR A 159 20.37 -7.47 -7.95
N LEU A 160 21.03 -6.36 -8.20
CA LEU A 160 22.18 -5.90 -7.40
C LEU A 160 21.72 -4.71 -6.57
N SER A 161 22.12 -4.63 -5.30
CA SER A 161 21.71 -3.54 -4.40
C SER A 161 22.91 -2.90 -3.74
N LEU A 162 22.82 -1.59 -3.51
CA LEU A 162 23.83 -0.81 -2.80
C LEU A 162 23.10 0.23 -1.94
N SER A 163 23.51 0.37 -0.68
CA SER A 163 23.00 1.42 0.20
C SER A 163 24.16 2.31 0.61
N THR A 164 24.13 3.58 0.20
CA THR A 164 25.21 4.55 0.45
C THR A 164 24.68 5.97 0.39
N ASN A 165 25.37 6.90 1.05
CA ASN A 165 25.09 8.34 0.96
C ASN A 165 23.65 8.75 1.31
N GLY A 166 22.94 7.98 2.15
CA GLY A 166 21.56 8.27 2.51
C GLY A 166 20.53 7.74 1.52
N TYR A 167 20.91 6.83 0.62
CA TYR A 167 20.03 6.26 -0.40
C TYR A 167 20.16 4.75 -0.46
N ASP A 168 19.04 4.11 -0.81
CA ASP A 168 19.00 2.73 -1.29
C ASP A 168 18.97 2.75 -2.82
N TYR A 169 19.81 1.91 -3.43
CA TYR A 169 19.90 1.70 -4.86
C TYR A 169 19.67 0.23 -5.19
N VAL A 170 18.88 -0.02 -6.24
CA VAL A 170 18.62 -1.36 -6.72
C VAL A 170 18.71 -1.36 -8.24
N LEU A 171 19.70 -2.07 -8.76
CA LEU A 171 19.72 -2.47 -10.16
C LEU A 171 18.72 -3.58 -10.36
N TYR A 172 17.78 -3.33 -11.27
CA TYR A 172 16.84 -4.34 -11.71
C TYR A 172 17.39 -5.01 -12.98
N THR A 173 16.97 -6.26 -13.19
CA THR A 173 17.01 -6.97 -14.48
C THR A 173 18.35 -7.63 -14.87
N ARG A 174 18.93 -8.53 -14.06
CA ARG A 174 19.94 -9.47 -14.62
C ARG A 174 19.33 -10.36 -15.72
N ASP A 175 18.05 -10.71 -15.60
CA ASP A 175 17.26 -11.36 -16.65
C ASP A 175 16.89 -10.41 -17.81
N ALA A 176 17.16 -10.85 -19.04
CA ALA A 176 16.85 -10.14 -20.29
C ALA A 176 15.34 -9.98 -20.55
N THR A 177 14.47 -10.76 -19.91
CA THR A 177 13.01 -10.62 -20.06
C THR A 177 12.44 -9.42 -19.33
N MET A 178 13.20 -8.83 -18.40
CA MET A 178 12.74 -7.72 -17.58
C MET A 178 13.22 -6.35 -18.07
N LEU A 179 14.03 -6.28 -19.13
CA LEU A 179 14.51 -5.04 -19.72
C LEU A 179 13.34 -4.11 -20.09
N LYS A 180 13.57 -2.80 -20.00
CA LYS A 180 12.54 -1.78 -20.23
C LYS A 180 13.07 -0.63 -21.07
N SER A 181 12.18 -0.04 -21.86
CA SER A 181 12.31 1.32 -22.37
C SER A 181 12.50 2.31 -21.23
N HIS A 182 13.01 3.50 -21.54
CA HIS A 182 13.27 4.52 -20.52
C HIS A 182 12.02 4.89 -19.73
N SER A 183 10.90 5.11 -20.43
CA SER A 183 9.61 5.43 -19.81
C SER A 183 9.08 4.26 -18.96
N GLY A 184 9.24 3.03 -19.44
CA GLY A 184 8.88 1.83 -18.69
C GLY A 184 9.71 1.66 -17.42
N ALA A 185 11.01 1.97 -17.47
CA ALA A 185 11.91 1.95 -16.32
C ALA A 185 11.53 3.01 -15.28
N ALA A 186 11.25 4.25 -15.72
CA ALA A 186 10.81 5.34 -14.84
C ALA A 186 9.50 4.98 -14.12
N GLN A 187 8.52 4.49 -14.88
CA GLN A 187 7.25 4.06 -14.33
C GLN A 187 7.41 2.88 -13.37
N PHE A 188 8.28 1.92 -13.70
CA PHE A 188 8.60 0.81 -12.81
C PHE A 188 9.14 1.31 -11.46
N CYS A 189 10.14 2.20 -11.47
CA CYS A 189 10.71 2.73 -10.23
C CYS A 189 9.66 3.48 -9.41
N GLN A 190 8.81 4.31 -10.03
CA GLN A 190 7.75 5.03 -9.32
C GLN A 190 6.70 4.10 -8.71
N ASN A 191 6.41 2.97 -9.38
CA ASN A 191 5.50 1.94 -8.87
C ASN A 191 6.09 1.15 -7.67
N LEU A 192 7.37 1.32 -7.35
CA LEU A 192 7.96 0.78 -6.11
C LEU A 192 7.50 1.56 -4.86
N GLY A 193 6.74 2.64 -5.02
CA GLY A 193 6.17 3.42 -3.93
C GLY A 193 6.89 4.75 -3.70
N SER A 194 6.46 5.45 -2.65
CA SER A 194 6.92 6.82 -2.39
C SER A 194 8.44 6.92 -2.29
N GLY A 195 9.00 7.96 -2.93
CA GLY A 195 10.42 8.26 -2.92
C GLY A 195 11.27 7.46 -3.90
N TRP A 196 10.73 6.43 -4.55
CA TRP A 196 11.45 5.68 -5.58
C TRP A 196 11.41 6.36 -6.94
N ASP A 197 12.56 6.42 -7.60
CA ASP A 197 12.70 6.96 -8.95
C ASP A 197 13.95 6.41 -9.65
N LEU A 198 14.11 6.66 -10.95
CA LEU A 198 15.37 6.42 -11.63
C LEU A 198 16.50 7.25 -10.99
N VAL A 199 17.73 6.72 -11.07
CA VAL A 199 18.92 7.41 -10.56
C VAL A 199 19.27 8.64 -11.43
N PRO A 200 19.29 9.87 -10.89
CA PRO A 200 19.79 11.04 -11.59
C PRO A 200 21.32 11.09 -11.56
N TYR A 201 21.94 10.83 -12.71
CA TYR A 201 23.40 10.73 -12.83
C TYR A 201 24.14 12.03 -12.48
N TRP A 202 23.47 13.18 -12.51
CA TRP A 202 24.03 14.49 -12.18
C TRP A 202 24.02 14.82 -10.68
N GLU A 203 23.32 14.03 -9.86
CA GLU A 203 23.14 14.35 -8.45
C GLU A 203 24.36 13.94 -7.62
N SER A 204 25.17 14.93 -7.24
CA SER A 204 26.39 14.73 -6.46
C SER A 204 26.12 14.33 -5.01
N SER A 205 25.04 14.81 -4.40
CA SER A 205 24.66 14.52 -3.00
C SER A 205 24.48 13.03 -2.74
N SER A 206 23.98 12.29 -3.73
CA SER A 206 23.69 10.87 -3.59
C SER A 206 24.86 9.97 -4.05
N ASN A 207 25.93 10.56 -4.60
CA ASN A 207 27.01 9.84 -5.28
C ASN A 207 26.49 8.96 -6.45
N ALA A 208 25.42 9.41 -7.12
CA ALA A 208 24.70 8.65 -8.15
C ALA A 208 25.61 8.10 -9.25
N TRP A 209 26.57 8.90 -9.72
CA TRP A 209 27.50 8.48 -10.78
C TRP A 209 28.31 7.24 -10.38
N ALA A 210 28.92 7.24 -9.20
CA ALA A 210 29.73 6.10 -8.74
C ALA A 210 28.88 4.84 -8.58
N VAL A 211 27.65 4.98 -8.08
CA VAL A 211 26.71 3.87 -7.97
C VAL A 211 26.34 3.29 -9.33
N MET A 212 26.09 4.15 -10.33
CA MET A 212 25.81 3.68 -11.70
C MET A 212 27.03 2.97 -12.30
N MET A 213 28.24 3.44 -12.05
CA MET A 213 29.46 2.76 -12.50
C MET A 213 29.62 1.38 -11.85
N GLU A 214 29.36 1.28 -10.55
CA GLU A 214 29.50 0.04 -9.80
C GLU A 214 28.40 -0.98 -10.17
N LEU A 215 27.14 -0.56 -10.19
CA LEU A 215 26.04 -1.48 -10.47
C LEU A 215 25.95 -1.84 -11.96
N CYS A 216 26.23 -0.90 -12.87
CA CYS A 216 26.05 -1.13 -14.30
C CYS A 216 27.36 -1.47 -15.02
N ALA A 217 28.29 -0.52 -15.13
CA ALA A 217 29.48 -0.69 -15.96
C ALA A 217 30.41 -1.80 -15.45
N ALA A 218 30.67 -1.86 -14.13
CA ALA A 218 31.51 -2.91 -13.54
C ALA A 218 30.90 -4.31 -13.68
N ASN A 219 29.59 -4.40 -13.92
CA ASN A 219 28.88 -5.65 -14.20
C ASN A 219 28.64 -5.89 -15.70
N GLY A 220 29.22 -5.07 -16.59
CA GLY A 220 29.11 -5.21 -18.04
C GLY A 220 27.72 -4.90 -18.58
N TYR A 221 26.98 -4.00 -17.92
CA TYR A 221 25.61 -3.66 -18.25
C TYR A 221 25.44 -2.24 -18.78
N THR A 222 24.52 -2.09 -19.71
CA THR A 222 23.99 -0.80 -20.16
C THR A 222 22.74 -0.47 -19.34
N CYS A 223 22.67 0.74 -18.76
CA CYS A 223 21.58 1.11 -17.85
C CYS A 223 21.00 2.50 -18.11
N TRP A 224 19.67 2.63 -18.05
CA TRP A 224 19.00 3.93 -18.04
C TRP A 224 19.30 4.74 -16.78
N CYS A 225 19.49 6.05 -16.98
CA CYS A 225 19.48 7.06 -15.91
C CYS A 225 18.17 7.84 -15.92
N LYS A 226 17.87 8.54 -14.84
CA LYS A 226 16.81 9.56 -14.83
C LYS A 226 17.16 10.62 -15.87
N ARG A 227 16.13 11.16 -16.50
CA ARG A 227 16.25 12.23 -17.49
C ARG A 227 16.21 13.59 -16.80
N ASP A 228 17.13 14.48 -17.14
CA ASP A 228 17.01 15.89 -16.74
C ASP A 228 16.13 16.60 -17.79
N PRO A 229 14.89 16.99 -17.47
CA PRO A 229 14.01 17.62 -18.45
C PRO A 229 14.55 18.96 -18.98
N ALA A 230 15.50 19.60 -18.29
CA ALA A 230 16.12 20.84 -18.75
C ALA A 230 17.22 20.61 -19.79
N VAL A 231 17.83 19.43 -19.85
CA VAL A 231 19.01 19.14 -20.67
C VAL A 231 18.73 18.04 -21.71
N ASP A 232 17.92 17.06 -21.35
CA ASP A 232 17.71 15.81 -22.09
C ASP A 232 16.35 15.82 -22.80
N VAL A 233 16.14 16.79 -23.70
CA VAL A 233 14.80 17.10 -24.24
C VAL A 233 14.26 15.99 -25.15
N TYR A 234 15.12 15.38 -25.97
CA TYR A 234 14.71 14.42 -27.02
C TYR A 234 15.41 13.06 -26.93
N ARG A 235 16.31 12.89 -25.96
CA ARG A 235 17.12 11.68 -25.81
C ARG A 235 17.12 11.24 -24.36
N CYS A 236 17.35 9.96 -24.15
CA CYS A 236 17.39 9.38 -22.83
C CYS A 236 18.85 9.07 -22.45
N PRO A 237 19.28 9.52 -21.25
CA PRO A 237 20.63 9.24 -20.77
C PRO A 237 20.76 7.79 -20.33
N LEU A 238 21.84 7.14 -20.76
CA LEU A 238 22.23 5.83 -20.28
C LEU A 238 23.73 5.75 -20.00
N ILE A 239 24.13 4.87 -19.09
CA ILE A 239 25.53 4.49 -18.89
C ILE A 239 25.79 3.23 -19.71
N GLY A 240 26.79 3.29 -20.59
CA GLY A 240 27.27 2.16 -21.37
C GLY A 240 28.06 1.16 -20.50
N GLN A 241 28.26 -0.04 -21.03
CA GLN A 241 29.07 -1.08 -20.37
C GLN A 241 30.51 -0.64 -20.11
N ASP A 242 31.02 0.32 -20.90
CA ASP A 242 32.34 0.94 -20.76
C ASP A 242 32.37 2.10 -19.74
N GLY A 243 31.23 2.39 -19.08
CA GLY A 243 31.10 3.48 -18.12
C GLY A 243 30.90 4.87 -18.74
N THR A 244 30.72 4.95 -20.07
CA THR A 244 30.46 6.24 -20.72
C THR A 244 28.99 6.65 -20.60
N LEU A 245 28.73 7.94 -20.38
CA LEU A 245 27.39 8.51 -20.51
C LEU A 245 27.07 8.69 -21.99
N GLN A 246 25.93 8.15 -22.42
CA GLN A 246 25.45 8.28 -23.79
C GLN A 246 24.01 8.78 -23.82
N MET A 247 23.69 9.51 -24.88
CA MET A 247 22.35 10.01 -25.16
C MET A 247 21.75 9.25 -26.33
N GLN A 248 20.80 8.36 -26.04
CA GLN A 248 20.21 7.42 -27.00
C GLN A 248 18.71 7.65 -27.20
N GLY A 249 18.13 6.95 -28.18
CA GLY A 249 16.67 6.85 -28.31
C GLY A 249 16.06 6.13 -27.10
N CYS A 250 14.90 6.57 -26.65
CA CYS A 250 14.30 6.15 -25.39
C CYS A 250 13.60 4.77 -25.42
N ASP A 251 13.44 4.20 -26.60
CA ASP A 251 12.63 3.00 -26.83
C ASP A 251 13.41 1.69 -26.70
N GLN A 252 14.71 1.76 -26.44
CA GLN A 252 15.54 0.57 -26.28
C GLN A 252 15.26 -0.10 -24.93
N ASP A 253 15.12 -1.42 -24.94
CA ASP A 253 14.99 -2.19 -23.71
C ASP A 253 16.37 -2.48 -23.12
N VAL A 254 16.70 -1.80 -22.02
CA VAL A 254 17.94 -2.04 -21.25
C VAL A 254 17.66 -2.13 -19.76
N ARG A 255 18.72 -2.34 -18.97
CA ARG A 255 18.65 -2.42 -17.51
C ARG A 255 18.47 -1.02 -16.93
N PHE A 256 18.18 -0.92 -15.65
CA PHE A 256 18.01 0.37 -14.98
C PHE A 256 18.20 0.23 -13.48
N VAL A 257 18.55 1.35 -12.85
CA VAL A 257 18.72 1.44 -11.39
C VAL A 257 17.66 2.36 -10.85
N CYS A 258 16.90 1.86 -9.88
CA CYS A 258 16.00 2.68 -9.08
C CYS A 258 16.72 3.10 -7.80
N ARG A 259 16.41 4.28 -7.29
CA ARG A 259 16.87 4.77 -5.99
C ARG A 259 15.73 5.29 -5.14
N ARG A 260 15.96 5.34 -3.83
CA ARG A 260 15.12 6.04 -2.85
C ARG A 260 15.99 6.62 -1.73
N ALA A 261 15.69 7.83 -1.28
CA ALA A 261 16.31 8.41 -0.09
C ALA A 261 15.85 7.68 1.18
N TRP A 262 16.69 7.62 2.21
CA TRP A 262 16.23 7.22 3.54
C TRP A 262 15.30 8.29 4.10
N ASP A 263 14.20 7.89 4.74
CA ASP A 263 13.34 8.83 5.46
C ASP A 263 14.14 9.37 6.67
N GLU A 264 14.35 10.69 6.73
CA GLU A 264 14.93 11.38 7.90
C GLU A 264 13.93 11.46 9.07
#